data_AF-A0A3N5KID1-F1
#
_entry.id   AF-A0A3N5KID1-F1
#
_cell.length_a   1.000
_cell.length_b   1.000
_cell.length_c   1.000
_cell.angle_alpha   90.00
_cell.angle_beta   90.00
_cell.angle_gamma   90.00
#
_symmetry.space_group_name_H-M   'P 1'
#
loop_
_entity.id
_entity.type
_entity.pdbx_description
1 polymer ?
#
loop_
_entity_poly.entity_id
_entity_poly.type
_entity_poly.pdbx_seq_one_letter_code
_entity_poly.pdbx_strand_id
1 'polypeptide(L)'
;MIEQVRNIFRVPELKRRVLFTCALLIVYRIGAHIPTPGIDAHALAQFFQTQAGNLLGFFDLFSGGALRRLSVFALGIMPYIS
;
A
#
# COMPACT_ATOMS: atom_id res chain seq x y z
N MET A 1 25.61 -6.18 -10.75
CA MET A 1 24.21 -6.06 -10.29
C MET A 1 23.19 -6.25 -11.40
N ILE A 2 23.34 -5.59 -12.57
CA ILE A 2 22.39 -5.74 -13.71
C ILE A 2 22.26 -7.19 -14.20
N GLU A 3 23.37 -7.95 -14.27
CA GLU A 3 23.31 -9.38 -14.63
C GLU A 3 22.52 -10.22 -13.63
N GLN A 4 22.60 -9.92 -12.32
CA GLN A 4 21.85 -10.64 -11.30
C GLN A 4 20.34 -10.39 -11.47
N VAL A 5 19.95 -9.15 -11.77
CA VAL A 5 18.55 -8.82 -12.11
C VAL A 5 18.11 -9.56 -13.37
N ARG A 6 18.96 -9.68 -14.40
CA ARG A 6 18.66 -10.48 -15.60
C ARG A 6 18.49 -11.97 -15.30
N ASN A 7 19.27 -12.48 -14.36
CA ASN A 7 19.22 -13.89 -13.97
C ASN A 7 17.94 -14.26 -13.21
N ILE A 8 17.33 -13.32 -12.47
CA ILE A 8 16.02 -13.53 -11.83
C ILE A 8 14.96 -13.96 -12.85
N PHE A 9 14.99 -13.38 -14.05
CA PHE A 9 14.03 -13.71 -15.12
C PHE A 9 14.40 -14.97 -15.91
N ARG A 10 15.65 -15.43 -15.82
CA ARG A 10 16.13 -16.66 -16.49
C ARG A 10 15.89 -17.91 -15.66
N VAL A 11 16.04 -17.83 -14.34
CA VAL A 11 15.83 -18.97 -13.45
C VAL A 11 14.32 -19.14 -13.19
N PRO A 12 13.70 -20.27 -13.61
CA PRO A 12 12.24 -20.43 -13.54
C PRO A 12 11.67 -20.28 -12.12
N GLU A 13 12.41 -20.76 -11.12
CA GLU A 13 12.02 -20.67 -9.72
C GLU A 13 11.99 -19.21 -9.22
N LEU A 14 13.04 -18.43 -9.51
CA LEU A 14 13.13 -17.01 -9.16
C LEU A 14 12.02 -16.20 -9.84
N LYS A 15 11.80 -16.44 -11.14
CA LYS A 15 10.71 -15.82 -11.89
C LYS A 15 9.35 -16.09 -11.24
N ARG A 16 9.07 -17.34 -10.82
CA ARG A 16 7.82 -17.70 -10.17
C ARG A 16 7.63 -16.98 -8.84
N ARG A 17 8.68 -16.91 -8.01
CA ARG A 17 8.64 -16.19 -6.72
C ARG A 17 8.39 -14.70 -6.90
N VAL A 18 9.08 -14.05 -7.86
CA VAL A 18 8.88 -12.62 -8.13
C VAL A 18 7.47 -12.35 -8.65
N LEU A 19 6.97 -13.15 -9.60
CA LEU A 19 5.60 -13.01 -10.09
C LEU A 19 4.56 -13.18 -8.97
N PHE A 20 4.78 -14.14 -8.06
CA PHE A 20 3.91 -14.35 -6.91
C PHE A 20 3.90 -13.13 -5.97
N THR A 21 5.08 -12.60 -5.63
CA THR A 21 5.18 -11.39 -4.81
C THR A 21 4.53 -10.19 -5.49
N CYS A 22 4.76 -9.98 -6.79
CA CYS A 22 4.10 -8.93 -7.56
C CYS A 22 2.58 -9.11 -7.57
N ALA A 23 2.07 -10.33 -7.70
CA ALA A 23 0.64 -10.62 -7.65
C ALA A 23 0.06 -10.26 -6.26
N LEU A 24 0.73 -10.61 -5.17
CA LEU A 24 0.31 -10.21 -3.82
C LEU A 24 0.30 -8.69 -3.64
N LEU A 25 1.29 -7.97 -4.16
CA LEU A 25 1.33 -6.51 -4.12
C LEU A 25 0.16 -5.88 -4.91
N ILE A 26 -0.24 -6.49 -6.04
CA ILE A 26 -1.41 -6.06 -6.80
C ILE A 26 -2.69 -6.27 -5.97
N VAL A 27 -2.86 -7.43 -5.34
CA VAL A 27 -4.01 -7.70 -4.45
C VAL A 27 -4.08 -6.69 -3.31
N TYR A 28 -2.93 -6.41 -2.66
CA TYR A 28 -2.84 -5.37 -1.63
C TYR A 28 -3.26 -4.00 -2.18
N ARG A 29 -2.79 -3.63 -3.38
CA ARG A 29 -3.15 -2.35 -4.03
C ARG A 29 -4.63 -2.24 -4.37
N ILE A 30 -5.26 -3.34 -4.76
CA ILE A 30 -6.72 -3.39 -4.99
C ILE A 30 -7.45 -3.17 -3.67
N GLY A 31 -7.07 -3.88 -2.59
CA GLY A 31 -7.69 -3.71 -1.28
C GLY A 31 -7.53 -2.30 -0.71
N ALA A 32 -6.38 -1.65 -0.97
CA ALA A 32 -6.14 -0.25 -0.59
C ALA A 32 -7.03 0.77 -1.36
N HIS A 33 -7.71 0.35 -2.43
CA HIS A 33 -8.71 1.15 -3.14
C HIS A 33 -10.14 0.88 -2.69
N ILE A 34 -10.39 -0.13 -1.86
CA ILE A 34 -11.73 -0.44 -1.34
C ILE A 34 -11.97 0.44 -0.11
N PRO A 35 -12.83 1.48 -0.18
CA PRO A 35 -13.12 2.34 0.96
C PRO A 35 -13.94 1.58 2.01
N THR A 36 -13.76 1.95 3.27
CA THR A 36 -14.58 1.42 4.37
C THR A 36 -16.01 1.95 4.25
N PRO A 37 -17.05 1.10 4.31
CA PRO A 37 -18.44 1.53 4.25
C PRO A 37 -18.77 2.55 5.36
N GLY A 38 -19.57 3.57 5.02
CA GLY A 38 -20.04 4.57 5.99
C GLY A 38 -19.09 5.75 6.21
N ILE A 39 -17.97 5.84 5.48
CA ILE A 39 -17.06 6.98 5.52
C ILE A 39 -17.29 7.91 4.32
N ASP A 40 -17.41 9.22 4.59
CA ASP A 40 -17.37 10.25 3.55
C ASP A 40 -15.92 10.53 3.13
N ALA A 41 -15.56 10.03 1.95
CA ALA A 41 -14.23 10.22 1.37
C ALA A 41 -13.90 11.69 1.06
N HIS A 42 -14.90 12.52 0.78
CA HIS A 42 -14.70 13.94 0.49
C HIS A 42 -14.34 14.72 1.76
N ALA A 43 -15.11 14.51 2.83
CA ALA A 43 -14.81 15.11 4.13
C ALA A 43 -13.43 14.66 4.66
N LEU A 44 -13.09 13.38 4.47
CA LEU A 44 -11.78 12.84 4.86
C LEU A 44 -10.64 13.45 4.03
N ALA A 45 -10.82 13.60 2.72
CA ALA A 45 -9.82 14.23 1.87
C ALA A 45 -9.55 15.68 2.28
N GLN A 46 -10.59 16.44 2.66
CA GLN A 46 -10.44 17.80 3.19
C GLN A 46 -9.67 17.81 4.52
N PHE A 47 -9.99 16.91 5.45
CA PHE A 47 -9.26 16.78 6.71
C PHE A 47 -7.77 16.45 6.49
N PHE A 48 -7.48 15.55 5.55
CA PHE A 48 -6.10 15.20 5.20
C PHE A 48 -5.34 16.36 4.57
N GLN A 49 -5.97 17.20 3.76
CA GLN A 49 -5.32 18.39 3.19
C GLN A 49 -4.88 19.38 4.28
N THR A 50 -5.68 19.56 5.33
CA THR A 50 -5.32 20.42 6.46
C THR A 50 -4.21 19.82 7.35
N GLN A 51 -4.15 18.49 7.44
CA GLN A 51 -3.26 17.78 8.38
C GLN A 51 -2.05 17.09 7.72
N ALA A 52 -1.85 17.24 6.41
CA ALA A 52 -0.85 16.52 5.61
C ALA A 52 0.60 16.72 6.08
N GLY A 53 0.92 17.86 6.70
CA GLY A 53 2.27 18.16 7.20
C GLY A 53 2.61 17.57 8.56
N ASN A 54 1.64 16.96 9.25
CA ASN A 54 1.77 16.51 10.64
C ASN A 54 1.95 14.98 10.72
N LEU A 55 1.97 14.44 11.95
CA LEU A 55 2.09 13.01 12.24
C LEU A 55 1.10 12.13 11.43
N LEU A 56 -0.07 12.67 11.09
CA LEU A 56 -1.08 12.05 10.23
C LEU A 56 -0.58 11.78 8.80
N GLY A 57 0.22 12.69 8.22
CA GLY A 57 0.86 12.48 6.92
C GLY A 57 1.94 11.41 6.97
N PHE A 58 2.66 11.30 8.10
CA PHE A 58 3.60 10.20 8.33
C PHE A 58 2.86 8.86 8.35
N PHE A 59 1.75 8.75 9.10
CA PHE A 59 0.94 7.52 9.09
C PHE A 59 0.39 7.17 7.71
N ASP A 60 -0.03 8.15 6.91
CA ASP A 60 -0.47 7.90 5.53
C ASP A 60 0.65 7.35 4.65
N LEU A 61 1.88 7.84 4.79
CA LEU A 61 3.06 7.34 4.08
C LEU A 61 3.31 5.85 4.39
N PHE A 62 3.29 5.46 5.67
CA PHE A 62 3.48 4.06 6.08
C PHE A 62 2.31 3.15 5.69
N SER A 63 1.09 3.70 5.59
CA SER A 63 -0.07 2.96 5.06
C SER A 63 -0.02 2.81 3.52
N GLY A 64 0.87 3.52 2.83
CA GLY A 64 0.94 3.53 1.37
C GLY A 64 -0.18 4.34 0.69
N GLY A 65 -0.73 5.34 1.38
CA GLY A 65 -1.84 6.19 0.93
C GLY A 65 -3.24 5.64 1.21
N ALA A 66 -3.31 4.56 1.98
CA ALA A 66 -4.55 3.86 2.33
C ALA A 66 -5.35 4.60 3.41
N LEU A 67 -4.66 5.35 4.28
CA LEU A 67 -5.26 6.09 5.40
C LEU A 67 -6.07 7.29 4.92
N ARG A 68 -5.55 8.06 3.94
CA ARG A 68 -6.24 9.21 3.33
C ARG A 68 -7.62 8.89 2.76
N ARG A 69 -7.89 7.61 2.48
CA ARG A 69 -9.11 7.10 1.87
C ARG A 69 -9.93 6.23 2.83
N LEU A 70 -9.41 6.00 4.04
CA LEU A 70 -9.92 5.02 5.00
C LEU A 70 -10.29 3.70 4.31
N SER A 71 -9.34 3.12 3.57
CA SER A 71 -9.57 1.84 2.91
C SER A 71 -9.64 0.68 3.92
N VAL A 72 -10.01 -0.52 3.47
CA VAL A 72 -9.98 -1.74 4.31
C VAL A 72 -8.60 -1.96 4.96
N PHE A 73 -7.53 -1.46 4.32
CA PHE A 73 -6.17 -1.46 4.85
C PHE A 73 -5.71 -0.07 5.31
N ALA A 74 -6.59 0.72 5.92
CA ALA A 74 -6.29 2.12 6.30
C ALA A 74 -4.98 2.29 7.10
N LEU A 75 -4.66 1.37 8.00
CA LEU A 75 -3.42 1.38 8.79
C LEU A 75 -2.30 0.52 8.17
N GLY A 76 -2.54 -0.07 7.00
CA GLY A 76 -1.61 -0.96 6.31
C GLY A 76 -1.12 -2.10 7.22
N ILE A 77 0.20 -2.30 7.25
CA ILE A 77 0.87 -3.29 8.09
C ILE A 77 1.19 -2.78 9.51
N MET A 78 0.88 -1.51 9.81
CA MET A 78 1.29 -0.84 11.04
C MET A 78 0.82 -1.56 12.32
N PRO A 79 -0.43 -2.07 12.43
CA PRO A 79 -0.88 -2.79 13.61
C PRO A 79 -0.14 -4.11 13.86
N TYR A 80 0.48 -4.70 12.83
CA TYR A 80 1.25 -5.93 12.96
C TYR A 80 2.70 -5.67 13.41
N ILE A 81 3.25 -4.50 13.08
CA ILE A 81 4.62 -4.11 13.44
C ILE A 81 4.72 -3.62 14.89
N SER A 82 3.67 -2.95 15.38
CA SER A 82 3.59 -2.29 16.69
C SER A 82 3.59 -3.22 17.88
#